data_AF-A0A853M596-F1
#
_entry.id   AF-A0A853M596-F1
#
_cell.length_a   1.000
_cell.length_b   1.000
_cell.length_c   1.000
_cell.angle_alpha   90.00
_cell.angle_beta   90.00
_cell.angle_gamma   90.00
#
_symmetry.space_group_name_H-M   'P 1'
#
loop_
_entity.id
_entity.type
_entity.pdbx_description
1 polymer ?
#
loop_
_entity_poly.entity_id
_entity_poly.type
_entity_poly.pdbx_seq_one_letter_code
_entity_poly.pdbx_strand_id
1 'polypeptide(L)'
;MTVDNPYWDAVKDCVDSVGGNHAEGGLFDPIAGTGYPDRTLFLSWPPHDQDVGARILLAYNGNRLIYVSDGRGGGTGDDQMNQILETQWAEVDSRQPVLWWGQRDRVTAYERGCP
;
A
#
# COMPACT_ATOMS: atom_id res chain seq x y z
N MET A 1 -13.74 -18.67 -13.75
CA MET A 1 -13.77 -18.72 -12.28
C MET A 1 -13.48 -17.31 -11.80
N THR A 2 -14.48 -16.58 -11.33
CA THR A 2 -14.25 -15.39 -10.51
C THR A 2 -13.88 -15.90 -9.13
N VAL A 3 -12.69 -15.57 -8.65
CA VAL A 3 -12.34 -15.81 -7.26
C VAL A 3 -13.07 -14.73 -6.48
N ASP A 4 -14.17 -15.07 -5.81
CA ASP A 4 -14.78 -14.21 -4.80
C ASP A 4 -13.80 -14.13 -3.62
N ASN A 5 -12.91 -13.14 -3.70
CA ASN A 5 -11.98 -12.83 -2.63
C ASN A 5 -12.30 -11.41 -2.14
N PRO A 6 -13.01 -11.27 -1.02
CA PRO A 6 -13.38 -9.97 -0.47
C PRO A 6 -12.17 -9.11 -0.08
N TYR A 7 -10.98 -9.72 0.07
CA TYR A 7 -9.72 -9.00 0.19
C TYR A 7 -9.38 -8.24 -1.10
N TRP A 8 -9.55 -8.88 -2.26
CA TRP A 8 -9.31 -8.25 -3.55
C TRP A 8 -10.36 -7.21 -3.90
N ASP A 9 -11.56 -7.27 -3.32
CA ASP A 9 -12.57 -6.22 -3.53
C ASP A 9 -12.21 -4.96 -2.72
N ALA A 10 -11.75 -5.10 -1.48
CA ALA A 10 -11.22 -3.98 -0.70
C ALA A 10 -10.02 -3.29 -1.40
N VAL A 11 -9.15 -4.05 -2.06
CA VAL A 11 -8.06 -3.49 -2.87
C VAL A 11 -8.59 -2.72 -4.08
N LYS A 12 -9.57 -3.26 -4.81
CA LYS A 12 -10.19 -2.57 -5.96
C LYS A 12 -10.86 -1.26 -5.54
N ASP A 13 -11.64 -1.28 -4.46
CA ASP A 13 -12.31 -0.09 -3.94
C ASP A 13 -11.32 1.04 -3.59
N CYS A 14 -10.22 0.71 -2.91
CA CYS A 14 -9.15 1.65 -2.58
C CYS A 14 -8.37 2.13 -3.82
N VAL A 15 -8.25 1.28 -4.83
CA VAL A 15 -7.64 1.61 -6.12
C VAL A 15 -8.48 2.67 -6.86
N ASP A 16 -9.80 2.47 -6.88
CA ASP A 16 -10.74 3.37 -7.55
C ASP A 16 -10.79 4.74 -6.87
N SER A 17 -10.51 4.82 -5.56
CA SER A 17 -10.55 6.08 -4.80
C SER A 17 -9.38 7.02 -5.10
N VAL A 18 -8.19 6.50 -5.43
CA VAL A 18 -7.01 7.31 -5.81
C VAL A 18 -6.87 7.51 -7.31
N GLY A 19 -7.62 6.73 -8.12
CA GLY A 19 -7.58 6.73 -9.57
C GLY A 19 -6.23 6.26 -10.14
N GLY A 20 -6.22 5.38 -11.13
CA GLY A 20 -4.97 4.95 -11.77
C GLY A 20 -5.20 3.97 -12.91
N ASN A 21 -4.23 3.88 -13.83
CA ASN A 21 -4.21 2.79 -14.80
C ASN A 21 -3.61 1.55 -14.12
N HIS A 22 -4.43 0.56 -13.79
CA HIS A 22 -4.00 -0.73 -13.26
C HIS A 22 -3.47 -1.59 -14.40
N ALA A 23 -2.23 -2.08 -14.27
CA ALA A 23 -1.78 -3.18 -15.11
C ALA A 23 -2.37 -4.47 -14.55
N GLU A 24 -3.23 -5.13 -15.31
CA GLU A 24 -3.63 -6.50 -15.00
C GLU A 24 -2.46 -7.45 -15.31
N GLY A 25 -1.99 -8.15 -14.28
CA GLY A 25 -0.95 -9.17 -14.41
C GLY A 25 0.48 -8.62 -14.47
N GLY A 26 1.23 -8.81 -13.39
CA GLY A 26 2.66 -8.55 -13.36
C GLY A 26 3.22 -8.84 -11.98
N LEU A 27 4.10 -9.84 -11.92
CA LEU A 27 4.88 -10.31 -10.78
C LEU A 27 5.19 -9.23 -9.72
N PHE A 28 5.02 -9.59 -8.45
CA PHE A 28 5.54 -8.90 -7.27
C PHE A 28 7.07 -8.81 -7.33
N ASP A 29 7.61 -7.91 -8.17
CA ASP A 29 9.02 -7.55 -8.12
C ASP A 29 9.19 -6.37 -7.15
N PRO A 30 10.09 -6.46 -6.15
CA PRO A 30 10.41 -5.35 -5.26
C PRO A 30 11.25 -4.33 -6.03
N ILE A 31 10.65 -3.61 -6.98
CA ILE A 31 11.39 -2.61 -7.75
C ILE A 31 11.35 -1.28 -7.02
N ALA A 32 12.29 -1.15 -6.09
CA ALA A 32 12.99 0.10 -5.92
C ALA A 32 13.47 0.59 -7.31
N GLY A 33 12.83 1.63 -7.87
CA GLY A 33 13.36 2.41 -9.00
C GLY A 33 12.66 2.35 -10.38
N THR A 34 11.39 1.98 -10.51
CA THR A 34 10.74 1.93 -11.85
C THR A 34 10.34 3.32 -12.36
N GLY A 35 10.78 3.70 -13.56
CA GLY A 35 10.44 4.97 -14.22
C GLY A 35 8.98 5.11 -14.66
N TYR A 36 8.02 4.81 -13.78
CA TYR A 36 6.58 4.93 -14.01
C TYR A 36 5.90 5.75 -12.90
N PRO A 37 6.20 7.05 -12.78
CA PRO A 37 5.62 7.91 -11.73
C PRO A 37 4.09 7.99 -11.77
N ASP A 38 3.49 7.75 -12.94
CA ASP A 38 2.04 7.82 -13.14
C ASP A 38 1.27 6.61 -12.59
N ARG A 39 1.97 5.53 -12.22
CA ARG A 39 1.39 4.27 -11.74
C ARG A 39 1.31 4.26 -10.22
N THR A 40 0.21 3.75 -9.67
CA THR A 40 0.02 3.54 -8.23
C THR A 40 0.94 2.43 -7.70
N LEU A 41 1.66 2.69 -6.61
CA LEU A 41 2.44 1.70 -5.89
C LEU A 41 1.51 0.79 -5.07
N PHE A 42 1.61 -0.53 -5.21
CA PHE A 42 0.94 -1.49 -4.35
C PHE A 42 1.96 -2.12 -3.40
N LEU A 43 1.81 -1.92 -2.09
CA LEU A 43 2.70 -2.43 -1.06
C LEU A 43 1.89 -3.28 -0.07
N SER A 44 2.16 -4.57 -0.01
CA SER A 44 1.45 -5.50 0.86
C SER A 44 2.43 -6.16 1.81
N TRP A 45 2.18 -6.03 3.12
CA TRP A 45 2.90 -6.77 4.16
C TRP A 45 4.45 -6.70 4.07
N PRO A 46 5.05 -5.50 4.00
CA PRO A 46 6.52 -5.38 4.11
C PRO A 46 7.02 -6.02 5.41
N PRO A 47 8.22 -6.64 5.40
CA PRO A 47 8.75 -7.35 6.55
C PRO A 47 8.83 -6.45 7.80
N HIS A 48 8.40 -6.98 8.94
CA HIS A 48 8.49 -6.31 10.23
C HIS A 48 9.93 -5.97 10.60
N ASP A 49 10.15 -4.76 11.13
CA ASP A 49 11.44 -4.30 11.67
C ASP A 49 12.59 -4.36 10.64
N GLN A 50 12.26 -4.18 9.35
CA GLN A 50 13.21 -4.08 8.26
C GLN A 50 12.95 -2.81 7.44
N ASP A 51 14.03 -2.21 6.94
CA ASP A 51 14.03 -0.95 6.20
C ASP A 51 13.43 -1.03 4.78
N VAL A 52 12.95 -2.22 4.37
CA VAL A 52 12.43 -2.50 3.02
C VAL A 52 11.28 -1.55 2.67
N GLY A 53 10.33 -1.38 3.58
CA GLY A 53 9.17 -0.51 3.38
C GLY A 53 9.57 0.95 3.20
N ALA A 54 10.41 1.47 4.09
CA ALA A 54 10.90 2.84 4.01
C ALA A 54 11.72 3.11 2.75
N ARG A 55 12.60 2.17 2.36
CA ARG A 55 13.39 2.27 1.12
C ARG A 55 12.52 2.33 -0.14
N ILE A 56 11.45 1.53 -0.18
CA ILE A 56 10.50 1.56 -1.30
C ILE A 56 9.79 2.92 -1.36
N LEU A 57 9.30 3.44 -0.23
CA LEU A 57 8.61 4.74 -0.19
C LEU A 57 9.51 5.92 -0.59
N LEU A 58 10.79 5.89 -0.18
CA LEU A 58 11.78 6.91 -0.55
C LEU A 58 12.21 6.82 -2.02
N ALA A 59 12.26 5.62 -2.60
CA ALA A 59 12.66 5.42 -3.99
C ALA A 59 11.52 5.63 -4.99
N TYR A 60 10.27 5.51 -4.55
CA TYR A 60 9.11 5.69 -5.40
C TYR A 60 8.84 7.19 -5.62
N ASN A 61 8.87 7.63 -6.88
CA ASN A 61 8.65 9.04 -7.26
C ASN A 61 7.19 9.38 -7.61
N GLY A 62 6.30 8.39 -7.62
CA GLY A 62 4.88 8.63 -7.84
C GLY A 62 4.17 9.16 -6.60
N ASN A 63 2.89 9.49 -6.77
CA ASN A 63 2.08 10.15 -5.77
C ASN A 63 0.94 9.29 -5.20
N ARG A 64 0.80 8.02 -5.61
CA ARG A 64 -0.31 7.15 -5.18
C ARG A 64 0.20 5.82 -4.63
N LEU A 65 -0.31 5.43 -3.47
CA LEU A 65 0.04 4.20 -2.77
C LEU A 65 -1.21 3.46 -2.30
N ILE A 66 -1.27 2.17 -2.54
CA ILE A 66 -2.16 1.23 -1.86
C ILE A 66 -1.31 0.39 -0.91
N TYR A 67 -1.57 0.52 0.38
CA TYR A 67 -0.84 -0.16 1.43
C TYR A 67 -1.74 -1.19 2.12
N VAL A 68 -1.32 -2.45 2.15
CA VAL A 68 -1.99 -3.49 2.92
C VAL A 68 -1.14 -3.88 4.12
N SER A 69 -1.69 -3.69 5.31
CA SER A 69 -1.03 -3.93 6.59
C SER A 69 -2.02 -4.17 7.70
N ASP A 70 -1.56 -4.34 8.93
CA ASP A 70 -2.40 -4.39 10.11
C ASP A 70 -2.75 -3.01 10.73
N GLY A 71 -2.47 -1.94 9.98
CA GLY A 71 -2.77 -0.56 10.36
C GLY A 71 -1.73 0.08 11.29
N ARG A 72 -2.10 1.22 11.88
CA ARG A 72 -1.19 2.06 12.67
C ARG A 72 -0.72 1.34 13.94
N GLY A 73 0.60 1.25 14.14
CA GLY A 73 1.21 0.57 15.28
C GLY A 73 1.18 -0.96 15.21
N GLY A 74 0.97 -1.50 14.02
CA GLY A 74 0.96 -2.92 13.75
C GLY A 74 2.35 -3.51 13.46
N GLY A 75 2.40 -4.83 13.25
CA GLY A 75 3.60 -5.61 12.97
C GLY A 75 4.09 -5.55 11.52
N THR A 76 3.74 -4.51 10.76
CA THR A 76 4.08 -4.39 9.34
C THR A 76 5.02 -3.21 9.09
N GLY A 77 6.15 -3.45 8.41
CA GLY A 77 7.18 -2.43 8.17
C GLY A 77 8.01 -2.07 9.42
N ASP A 78 8.72 -0.95 9.34
CA ASP A 78 9.54 -0.38 10.41
C ASP A 78 8.99 1.00 10.87
N ASP A 79 9.52 1.51 11.98
CA ASP A 79 9.10 2.82 12.52
C ASP A 79 9.33 3.96 11.52
N GLN A 80 10.40 3.88 10.71
CA GLN A 80 10.71 4.89 9.69
C GLN A 80 9.66 4.91 8.58
N MET A 81 9.22 3.76 8.08
CA MET A 81 8.13 3.67 7.11
C MET A 81 6.85 4.30 7.67
N ASN A 82 6.49 3.98 8.91
CA ASN A 82 5.30 4.54 9.55
C ASN A 82 5.40 6.06 9.67
N GLN A 83 6.56 6.60 10.06
CA GLN A 83 6.80 8.03 10.12
C GLN A 83 6.68 8.70 8.74
N ILE A 84 7.21 8.07 7.68
CA ILE A 84 7.07 8.57 6.30
C ILE A 84 5.58 8.65 5.91
N LEU A 85 4.80 7.59 6.16
CA LEU A 85 3.37 7.59 5.87
C LEU A 85 2.62 8.68 6.63
N GLU A 86 2.94 8.89 7.91
CA GLU A 86 2.27 9.89 8.74
C GLU A 86 2.61 11.34 8.37
N THR A 87 3.81 11.58 7.84
CA THR A 87 4.32 12.94 7.61
C THR A 87 4.28 13.37 6.15
N GLN A 88 4.33 12.43 5.22
CA GLN A 88 4.48 12.71 3.78
C GLN A 88 3.30 12.22 2.95
N TRP A 89 2.38 11.45 3.52
CA TRP A 89 1.24 10.88 2.82
C TRP A 89 -0.07 11.23 3.51
N ALA A 90 -1.09 11.51 2.71
CA ALA A 90 -2.45 11.75 3.14
C ALA A 90 -3.28 10.50 2.87
N GLU A 91 -3.92 9.95 3.91
CA GLU A 91 -4.88 8.86 3.76
C GLU A 91 -6.11 9.38 3.01
N VAL A 92 -6.46 8.73 1.89
CA VAL A 92 -7.61 9.06 1.05
C VAL A 92 -8.79 8.14 1.31
N ASP A 93 -8.54 6.84 1.47
CA ASP A 93 -9.55 5.85 1.85
C ASP A 93 -8.90 4.70 2.63
N SER A 94 -9.66 4.04 3.50
CA SER A 94 -9.20 2.87 4.23
C SER A 94 -10.33 1.86 4.44
N ARG A 95 -10.09 0.63 3.98
CA ARG A 95 -11.05 -0.48 4.02
C ARG A 95 -10.50 -1.63 4.85
N GLN A 96 -11.41 -2.34 5.51
CA GLN A 96 -11.08 -3.53 6.27
C GLN A 96 -11.40 -4.77 5.43
N PRO A 97 -10.41 -5.52 4.93
CA PRO A 97 -10.66 -6.78 4.25
C PRO A 97 -11.10 -7.86 5.26
N VAL A 98 -11.53 -9.02 4.76
CA VAL A 98 -11.87 -10.16 5.63
C VAL A 98 -10.66 -10.57 6.45
N LEU A 99 -10.83 -10.55 7.77
CA LEU A 99 -9.79 -10.83 8.75
C LEU A 99 -9.66 -12.33 9.03
N TRP A 100 -8.43 -12.83 9.07
CA TRP A 100 -8.12 -14.09 9.73
C TRP A 100 -8.16 -13.88 11.25
N TRP A 101 -8.50 -14.93 12.01
CA TRP A 101 -8.60 -14.81 13.46
C TRP A 101 -7.28 -14.37 14.08
N GLY A 102 -7.29 -13.24 14.80
CA GLY A 102 -6.10 -12.64 15.41
C GLY A 102 -5.37 -11.62 14.55
N GLN A 103 -5.71 -11.46 13.27
CA GLN A 103 -5.08 -10.49 12.37
C GLN A 103 -5.93 -9.21 12.23
N ARG A 104 -5.28 -8.05 12.18
CA ARG A 104 -5.95 -6.73 12.07
C ARG A 104 -5.72 -6.07 10.70
N ASP A 105 -5.84 -6.85 9.63
CA ASP A 105 -5.62 -6.37 8.26
C ASP A 105 -6.47 -5.14 7.89
N ARG A 106 -5.87 -4.27 7.09
CA ARG A 106 -6.41 -3.01 6.57
C ARG A 106 -5.75 -2.72 5.22
N VAL A 107 -6.57 -2.34 4.25
CA VAL A 107 -6.13 -1.79 2.97
C VAL A 107 -6.32 -0.28 3.04
N THR A 108 -5.26 0.49 2.87
CA THR A 108 -5.30 1.95 2.93
C THR A 108 -4.74 2.54 1.65
N ALA A 109 -5.47 3.48 1.08
CA ALA A 109 -5.06 4.27 -0.07
C ALA A 109 -4.52 5.62 0.40
N TYR A 110 -3.36 6.00 -0.14
CA TYR A 110 -2.68 7.24 0.17
C TYR A 110 -2.37 8.05 -1.09
N GLU A 111 -2.44 9.36 -0.96
CA GLU A 111 -1.84 10.32 -1.88
C GLU A 111 -0.67 11.03 -1.22
N ARG A 112 0.39 11.29 -1.97
CA ARG A 112 1.55 12.02 -1.45
C ARG A 112 1.14 13.46 -1.17
N GLY A 113 1.38 13.93 0.05
CA GLY A 113 1.14 15.33 0.42
C GLY A 113 2.02 16.27 -0.40
N CYS A 114 1.45 17.38 -0.85
CA CYS A 114 2.27 18.47 -1.37
C CYS A 114 3.14 19.02 -0.22
N PRO A 115 4.45 19.22 -0.40
CA PRO A 115 5.30 19.87 0.61
C PRO A 115 4.88 21.31 0.89
#